data_AF-A0A7Z8ZBA6-F1
#
_entry.id   AF-A0A7Z8ZBA6-F1
#
_cell.length_a   1.000
_cell.length_b   1.000
_cell.length_c   1.000
_cell.angle_alpha   90.00
_cell.angle_beta   90.00
_cell.angle_gamma   90.00
#
_symmetry.space_group_name_H-M   'P 1'
#
loop_
_entity.id
_entity.type
_entity.pdbx_description
1 polymer ?
#
loop_
_entity_poly.entity_id
_entity_poly.type
_entity_poly.pdbx_seq_one_letter_code
_entity_poly.pdbx_strand_id
1 'polypeptide(L)'
;MLELSFADALAAVDVSPIGIADDNDAKRILPEVRAHLKPWQSVGTRAQPSLEAIAALKPDLIIADSSRHAGIYTALQQIAPVLLLKSATKPTLKICTQRLSSAKW
;
A
#
# COMPACT_ATOMS: atom_id res chain seq x y z
N MET A 1 -1.68 -2.42 -4.00
CA MET A 1 -0.64 -1.93 -3.06
C MET A 1 -0.12 -3.12 -2.26
N LEU A 2 1.20 -3.30 -2.19
CA LEU A 2 1.80 -4.51 -1.61
C LEU A 2 2.46 -4.30 -0.23
N GLU A 3 2.31 -3.12 0.37
CA GLU A 3 2.87 -2.82 1.70
C GLU A 3 1.91 -1.92 2.49
N LEU A 4 1.74 -2.18 3.79
CA LEU A 4 0.72 -1.53 4.62
C LEU A 4 1.06 -0.08 4.99
N SER A 5 2.35 0.28 5.16
CA SER A 5 2.78 1.64 5.48
C SER A 5 2.46 2.66 4.38
N PHE A 6 2.12 2.20 3.17
CA PHE A 6 1.64 3.07 2.10
C PHE A 6 0.14 3.39 2.21
N ALA A 7 -0.63 2.67 3.04
CA ALA A 7 -2.07 2.89 3.18
C ALA A 7 -2.38 4.30 3.72
N ASP A 8 -1.61 4.78 4.71
CA ASP A 8 -1.74 6.13 5.27
C ASP A 8 -1.54 7.20 4.22
N ALA A 9 -0.51 7.03 3.38
CA ALA A 9 -0.18 7.98 2.32
C ALA A 9 -1.26 8.04 1.24
N LEU A 10 -1.81 6.88 0.86
CA LEU A 10 -2.91 6.79 -0.12
C LEU A 10 -4.20 7.41 0.43
N ALA A 11 -4.53 7.10 1.69
CA ALA A 11 -5.69 7.69 2.37
C ALA A 11 -5.57 9.22 2.48
N ALA A 12 -4.38 9.75 2.76
CA ALA A 12 -4.14 11.19 2.87
C ALA A 12 -4.32 11.97 1.55
N VAL A 13 -4.34 11.28 0.41
CA VAL A 13 -4.56 11.87 -0.92
C VAL A 13 -5.85 11.36 -1.58
N ASP A 14 -6.75 10.77 -0.80
CA ASP A 14 -8.05 10.23 -1.24
C ASP A 14 -7.96 9.19 -2.38
N VAL A 15 -6.84 8.47 -2.46
CA VAL A 15 -6.65 7.39 -3.44
C VAL A 15 -6.93 6.05 -2.78
N SER A 16 -7.89 5.29 -3.31
CA SER A 16 -8.23 3.95 -2.82
C SER A 16 -7.65 2.86 -3.73
N PRO A 17 -6.82 1.94 -3.22
CA PRO A 17 -6.33 0.82 -4.01
C PRO A 17 -7.44 -0.22 -4.23
N ILE A 18 -7.50 -0.79 -5.43
CA ILE A 18 -8.44 -1.89 -5.74
C ILE A 18 -8.00 -3.23 -5.13
N GLY A 19 -6.72 -3.36 -4.76
CA GLY A 19 -6.19 -4.55 -4.11
C GLY A 19 -5.04 -4.25 -3.14
N ILE A 20 -5.02 -4.97 -2.02
CA ILE A 20 -4.02 -4.80 -0.95
C ILE A 20 -3.44 -6.16 -0.53
N ALA A 21 -2.12 -6.26 -0.41
CA ALA A 21 -1.48 -7.36 0.29
C ALA A 21 -1.59 -7.10 1.80
N ASP A 22 -2.68 -7.54 2.41
CA ASP A 22 -3.07 -7.23 3.79
C ASP A 22 -2.74 -8.35 4.79
N ASP A 23 -1.89 -9.30 4.39
CA ASP A 23 -1.59 -10.50 5.18
C ASP A 23 -2.84 -11.34 5.48
N ASN A 24 -3.83 -11.30 4.57
CA ASN A 24 -5.14 -11.94 4.70
C ASN A 24 -5.97 -11.43 5.90
N ASP A 25 -5.63 -10.26 6.42
CA ASP A 25 -6.38 -9.64 7.52
C ASP A 25 -6.50 -8.12 7.32
N ALA A 26 -7.67 -7.71 6.82
CA ALA A 26 -8.02 -6.31 6.65
C ALA A 26 -7.94 -5.49 7.95
N LYS A 27 -7.94 -6.11 9.14
CA LYS A 27 -7.78 -5.42 10.44
C LYS A 27 -6.36 -4.95 10.72
N ARG A 28 -5.38 -5.35 9.90
CA ARG A 28 -4.00 -4.85 9.99
C ARG A 28 -3.85 -3.40 9.56
N ILE A 29 -4.79 -2.88 8.77
CA ILE A 29 -4.89 -1.45 8.47
C ILE A 29 -5.71 -0.79 9.57
N LEU A 30 -5.20 0.31 10.11
CA LEU A 30 -5.84 1.03 11.22
C LEU A 30 -7.27 1.46 10.85
N PRO A 31 -8.26 1.37 11.76
CA PRO A 31 -9.64 1.74 11.49
C PRO A 31 -9.82 3.13 10.87
N GLU A 32 -9.08 4.12 11.37
CA GLU A 32 -9.09 5.49 10.89
C GLU A 32 -8.65 5.59 9.42
N VAL A 33 -7.63 4.84 9.02
CA VAL A 33 -7.14 4.81 7.63
C VAL A 33 -8.16 4.11 6.73
N ARG A 34 -8.70 2.98 7.18
CA ARG A 34 -9.72 2.22 6.42
C ARG A 34 -10.97 3.02 6.16
N ALA A 35 -11.35 3.94 7.05
CA ALA A 35 -12.50 4.81 6.86
C ALA A 35 -12.36 5.73 5.63
N HIS A 36 -11.13 6.00 5.17
CA HIS A 36 -10.83 6.79 3.98
C HIS A 36 -10.62 5.93 2.71
N LEU A 37 -10.66 4.60 2.83
CA LEU A 37 -10.44 3.68 1.71
C LEU A 37 -11.76 3.04 1.28
N LYS A 38 -11.96 2.94 -0.03
CA LYS A 38 -13.00 2.07 -0.61
C LYS A 38 -12.68 0.59 -0.31
N PRO A 39 -13.68 -0.31 -0.35
CA PRO A 39 -13.44 -1.74 -0.26
C PRO A 39 -12.39 -2.20 -1.29
N TRP A 40 -11.47 -3.06 -0.85
CA TRP A 40 -10.41 -3.63 -1.69
C TRP A 40 -10.48 -5.15 -1.69
N GLN A 41 -9.89 -5.77 -2.70
CA GLN A 41 -9.65 -7.21 -2.74
C GLN A 41 -8.32 -7.54 -2.06
N SER A 42 -8.29 -8.48 -1.11
CA SER A 42 -7.02 -8.99 -0.60
C SER A 42 -6.29 -9.74 -1.72
N VAL A 43 -5.01 -9.44 -1.90
CA VAL A 43 -4.12 -10.11 -2.87
C VAL A 43 -3.06 -10.97 -2.17
N GLY A 44 -3.33 -11.41 -0.94
CA GLY A 44 -2.47 -12.29 -0.16
C GLY A 44 -1.58 -11.56 0.83
N THR A 45 -0.42 -12.16 1.13
CA THR A 45 0.48 -11.62 2.14
C THR A 45 1.48 -10.63 1.55
N ARG A 46 2.01 -9.73 2.37
CA ARG A 46 3.11 -8.86 1.93
C ARG A 46 4.37 -9.65 1.62
N ALA A 47 4.63 -10.70 2.37
CA ALA A 47 5.80 -11.56 2.15
C ALA A 47 5.69 -12.33 0.82
N GLN A 48 4.48 -12.74 0.47
CA GLN A 48 4.17 -13.49 -0.74
C GLN A 48 2.81 -13.05 -1.28
N PRO A 49 2.78 -11.97 -2.09
CA PRO A 49 1.56 -11.53 -2.75
C PRO A 49 1.22 -12.48 -3.91
N SER A 50 -0.06 -12.70 -4.15
CA SER A 50 -0.56 -13.55 -5.23
C SER A 50 -0.53 -12.79 -6.56
N LEU A 51 0.40 -13.17 -7.45
CA LEU A 51 0.49 -12.61 -8.80
C LEU A 51 -0.80 -12.85 -9.61
N GLU A 52 -1.45 -13.98 -9.40
CA GLU A 52 -2.74 -14.31 -10.03
C GLU A 52 -3.84 -13.36 -9.57
N ALA A 53 -3.98 -13.14 -8.25
CA ALA A 53 -4.98 -12.23 -7.71
C ALA A 53 -4.72 -10.79 -8.16
N ILE A 54 -3.46 -10.36 -8.23
CA ILE A 54 -3.08 -9.04 -8.74
C ILE A 54 -3.46 -8.92 -10.22
N ALA A 55 -3.12 -9.90 -11.06
CA ALA A 55 -3.42 -9.89 -12.48
C ALA A 55 -4.94 -9.88 -12.77
N ALA A 56 -5.72 -10.62 -11.98
CA ALA A 56 -7.18 -10.67 -12.11
C ALA A 56 -7.85 -9.29 -11.90
N LEU A 57 -7.25 -8.42 -11.09
CA LEU A 57 -7.74 -7.06 -10.83
C LEU A 57 -7.43 -6.08 -11.96
N LYS A 58 -6.56 -6.43 -12.92
CA LYS A 58 -6.13 -5.57 -14.04
C LYS A 58 -5.72 -4.15 -13.58
N PRO A 59 -4.75 -4.04 -12.65
CA PRO A 59 -4.32 -2.74 -12.15
C PRO A 59 -3.65 -1.91 -13.25
N ASP A 60 -3.75 -0.59 -13.13
CA ASP A 60 -3.02 0.39 -13.93
C ASP A 60 -1.65 0.76 -13.31
N LEU A 61 -1.50 0.57 -12.00
CA LEU A 61 -0.27 0.78 -11.25
C LEU A 61 -0.16 -0.19 -10.06
N ILE A 62 1.04 -0.75 -9.87
CA ILE A 62 1.38 -1.55 -8.69
C ILE A 62 2.39 -0.76 -7.84
N ILE A 63 1.99 -0.44 -6.61
CA ILE A 63 2.90 0.14 -5.60
C ILE A 63 3.46 -0.98 -4.74
N ALA A 64 4.78 -1.15 -4.75
CA ALA A 64 5.49 -2.23 -4.08
C ALA A 64 6.70 -1.71 -3.28
N ASP A 65 7.01 -2.39 -2.18
CA ASP A 65 8.24 -2.12 -1.42
C ASP A 65 9.49 -2.63 -2.14
N SER A 66 10.51 -1.78 -2.25
CA SER A 66 11.76 -2.05 -2.97
C SER A 66 12.64 -3.11 -2.31
N SER A 67 12.51 -3.35 -1.01
CA SER A 67 13.28 -4.38 -0.31
C SER A 67 12.59 -5.74 -0.36
N ARG A 68 11.28 -5.77 -0.08
CA ARG A 68 10.48 -6.99 0.05
C ARG A 68 10.13 -7.61 -1.29
N HIS A 69 9.88 -6.78 -2.31
CA HIS A 69 9.36 -7.25 -3.59
C HIS A 69 10.39 -7.23 -4.72
N ALA A 70 11.67 -6.95 -4.42
CA ALA A 70 12.74 -6.97 -5.42
C ALA A 70 12.79 -8.31 -6.19
N GLY A 71 12.62 -9.43 -5.49
CA GLY A 71 12.66 -10.77 -6.09
C GLY A 71 11.51 -11.10 -7.03
N ILE A 72 10.40 -10.37 -6.97
CA ILE A 72 9.22 -10.56 -7.83
C ILE A 72 8.96 -9.39 -8.77
N TYR A 73 9.86 -8.40 -8.81
CA TYR A 73 9.67 -7.16 -9.56
C TYR A 73 9.39 -7.40 -11.04
N THR A 74 10.18 -8.25 -11.70
CA THR A 74 10.01 -8.58 -13.12
C THR A 74 8.62 -9.17 -13.40
N ALA A 75 8.12 -10.01 -12.50
CA ALA A 75 6.79 -10.61 -12.63
C ALA A 75 5.68 -9.56 -12.45
N LEU A 76 5.82 -8.66 -11.48
CA LEU A 76 4.88 -7.54 -11.29
C LEU A 76 4.86 -6.61 -12.51
N GLN A 77 6.02 -6.34 -13.13
CA GLN A 77 6.11 -5.52 -14.33
C GLN A 77 5.39 -6.11 -15.54
N GLN A 78 5.23 -7.44 -15.62
CA GLN A 78 4.43 -8.06 -16.68
C GLN A 78 2.92 -7.81 -16.51
N ILE A 79 2.48 -7.43 -15.31
CA ILE A 79 1.07 -7.18 -15.00
C ILE A 79 0.71 -5.71 -15.25
N ALA A 80 1.50 -4.80 -14.70
CA ALA A 80 1.28 -3.35 -14.79
C ALA A 80 2.58 -2.58 -14.49
N PRO A 81 2.66 -1.27 -14.79
CA PRO A 81 3.72 -0.41 -14.27
C PRO A 81 3.91 -0.57 -12.76
N VAL A 82 5.17 -0.65 -12.31
CA VAL A 82 5.51 -0.87 -10.89
C VAL A 82 6.24 0.34 -10.32
N LEU A 83 5.67 0.94 -9.28
CA LEU A 83 6.32 1.96 -8.47
C LEU A 83 6.97 1.29 -7.26
N LEU A 84 8.30 1.23 -7.26
CA LEU A 84 9.08 0.76 -6.11
C LEU A 84 9.34 1.90 -5.13
N LEU A 85 8.87 1.76 -3.90
CA LEU A 85 9.10 2.70 -2.81
C LEU A 85 9.82 2.01 -1.65
N LYS A 86 10.55 2.77 -0.85
CA LYS A 86 11.12 2.26 0.39
C LYS A 86 10.10 2.40 1.52
N SER A 87 9.60 1.29 2.06
CA SER A 87 8.74 1.31 3.25
C SER A 87 9.53 1.77 4.47
N ALA A 88 8.86 2.53 5.33
CA ALA A 88 9.47 3.04 6.55
C ALA A 88 9.40 1.96 7.65
N THR A 89 10.55 1.39 8.01
CA THR A 89 10.68 0.49 9.16
C THR A 89 10.90 1.31 10.45
N LYS A 90 9.88 2.02 10.95
CA LYS A 90 9.81 2.49 12.35
C LYS A 90 8.44 3.11 12.70
N PRO A 91 7.97 2.99 13.96
CA PRO A 91 6.77 3.68 14.42
C PRO A 91 7.10 5.16 14.61
N THR A 92 7.18 5.90 13.50
CA THR A 92 7.35 7.36 13.56
C THR A 92 5.98 8.01 13.50
N LEU A 93 5.18 7.74 14.52
CA LEU A 93 3.88 8.36 14.82
C LEU A 93 3.99 9.87 15.13
N LYS A 94 5.08 10.54 14.70
CA LYS A 94 5.39 11.93 15.06
C LYS A 94 5.76 12.86 13.91
N ILE A 95 5.72 12.43 12.64
CA ILE A 95 6.19 13.31 11.54
C ILE A 95 5.07 13.86 10.64
N CYS A 96 3.88 13.25 10.55
CA CYS A 96 2.81 13.83 9.70
C CYS A 96 1.90 14.84 10.42
N THR A 97 1.74 14.78 11.74
CA THR A 97 0.87 15.72 12.48
C THR A 97 1.57 16.99 12.96
N GLN A 98 2.90 17.04 13.01
CA GLN A 98 3.61 18.17 13.63
C GLN A 98 4.01 19.28 12.64
N ARG A 99 3.82 19.07 11.32
CA ARG A 99 4.14 20.07 10.29
C ARG A 99 2.93 20.76 9.65
N LEU A 100 1.71 20.29 9.90
CA LEU A 100 0.48 20.93 9.43
C LEU A 100 -0.19 21.83 10.50
N SER A 101 0.12 21.66 11.79
CA SER A 101 -0.39 22.52 12.86
C SER A 101 0.41 23.82 13.09
N SER A 102 1.52 24.02 12.38
CA SER A 102 2.34 25.24 12.46
C SER A 102 2.13 26.20 11.29
N ALA A 103 1.30 25.85 10.31
CA ALA A 103 0.87 26.78 9.27
C ALA A 103 -0.34 27.56 9.80
N LYS A 104 -0.06 28.59 10.61
CA LYS A 104 -1.01 29.67 10.86
C LYS A 104 -1.27 30.37 9.51
N TRP A 105 -2.52 30.35 9.06
CA TRP A 105 -3.09 31.40 8.22
C TRP A 105 -3.92 32.31 9.13
#